data_AF-A0A538CP71-F1
#
_entry.id   AF-A0A538CP71-F1
#
_cell.length_a   1.000
_cell.length_b   1.000
_cell.length_c   1.000
_cell.angle_alpha   90.00
_cell.angle_beta   90.00
_cell.angle_gamma   90.00
#
_symmetry.space_group_name_H-M   'P 1'
#
loop_
_entity.id
_entity.type
_entity.pdbx_description
1 polymer ?
#
loop_
_entity_poly.entity_id
_entity_poly.type
_entity_poly.pdbx_seq_one_letter_code
_entity_poly.pdbx_strand_id
1 'polypeptide(L)'
;MPVSSTDPFWEAGLARLKAGTTYHYSIGGSPDNTFTTAPRKAFRFDVEADVGDSGDAARVRATQEQIAADKPAFVIVAGDLTYGNVNGQAAVDRHFDDVMAWSRRAAYMPAWGNHEWDSSGDDLRNYKGRFTIPNGQASPGAPAQGCCGEDWGWFDAGGVRFISYPEPYAHATWDDWQSKAGPLMASAQANPRIHFIVTFGHRPAYSSGYHSGESALASILDAFGDRYSKYVLNLNGHSHNYERFEPIHHVVHLTAAGGGAPLEPWKSKDSRTAFRALHLEHVRVDVTATRIQIQAVCGATTSGDGSTCRTGEVIDTYTVRR
;
A
#
# COMPACT_ATOMS: atom_id res chain seq x y z
N MET A 1 -17.29 3.35 13.37
CA MET A 1 -16.41 3.17 14.55
C MET A 1 -15.90 1.75 14.56
N PRO A 2 -14.60 1.54 14.83
CA PRO A 2 -13.99 0.22 14.92
C PRO A 2 -14.69 -0.65 15.96
N VAL A 3 -14.66 -1.97 15.75
CA VAL A 3 -15.35 -2.95 16.62
C VAL A 3 -14.39 -3.76 17.47
N SER A 4 -13.08 -3.62 17.22
CA SER A 4 -12.02 -4.31 17.95
C SER A 4 -11.85 -3.84 19.39
N SER A 5 -12.11 -2.55 19.66
CA SER A 5 -12.06 -1.98 21.00
C SER A 5 -13.30 -1.16 21.32
N THR A 6 -13.71 -1.16 22.60
CA THR A 6 -14.79 -0.31 23.12
C THR A 6 -14.33 1.11 23.44
N ASP A 7 -13.03 1.38 23.37
CA ASP A 7 -12.45 2.69 23.65
C ASP A 7 -12.81 3.71 22.56
N PRO A 8 -12.86 5.01 22.91
CA PRO A 8 -13.15 6.05 21.93
C PRO A 8 -11.98 6.20 20.94
N PHE A 9 -12.30 6.13 19.65
CA PHE A 9 -11.37 6.48 18.58
C PHE A 9 -11.47 7.98 18.28
N TRP A 10 -10.33 8.63 18.15
CA TRP A 10 -10.23 10.08 17.95
C TRP A 10 -9.40 10.38 16.71
N GLU A 11 -9.88 11.36 15.94
CA GLU A 11 -9.15 11.93 14.82
C GLU A 11 -8.94 13.42 15.07
N ALA A 12 -7.73 13.92 14.79
CA ALA A 12 -7.40 15.34 14.88
C ALA A 12 -6.81 15.84 13.56
N GLY A 13 -7.60 16.58 12.80
CA GLY A 13 -7.17 17.21 11.55
C GLY A 13 -6.20 18.36 11.79
N LEU A 14 -4.98 18.25 11.25
CA LEU A 14 -3.97 19.31 11.29
C LEU A 14 -3.90 20.03 9.93
N ALA A 15 -4.14 21.34 9.93
CA ALA A 15 -4.15 22.15 8.71
C ALA A 15 -3.00 23.18 8.68
N ARG A 16 -2.72 23.71 7.49
CA ARG A 16 -1.73 24.79 7.25
C ARG A 16 -0.30 24.45 7.68
N LEU A 17 0.06 23.17 7.64
CA LEU A 17 1.42 22.72 7.88
C LEU A 17 2.32 23.01 6.68
N LYS A 18 3.61 23.28 6.94
CA LYS A 18 4.62 23.49 5.90
C LYS A 18 5.19 22.14 5.46
N ALA A 19 5.13 21.82 4.16
CA ALA A 19 5.71 20.59 3.62
C ALA A 19 7.20 20.42 3.97
N GLY A 20 7.63 19.18 4.20
CA GLY A 20 8.99 18.81 4.59
C GLY A 20 9.44 19.40 5.93
N THR A 21 8.49 19.76 6.81
CA THR A 21 8.77 20.31 8.14
C THR A 21 8.39 19.29 9.21
N THR A 22 9.27 19.15 10.20
CA THR A 22 9.05 18.32 11.40
C THR A 22 8.23 19.11 12.42
N TYR A 23 7.19 18.47 12.97
CA TYR A 23 6.32 19.00 14.00
C TYR A 23 6.32 18.08 15.22
N HIS A 24 6.17 18.68 16.39
CA HIS A 24 5.99 17.97 17.65
C HIS A 24 4.49 17.72 17.91
N TYR A 25 4.17 16.60 18.54
CA TYR A 25 2.83 16.26 18.98
C TYR A 25 2.84 15.39 20.22
N SER A 26 1.75 15.44 20.99
CA SER A 26 1.45 14.55 22.12
C SER A 26 -0.05 14.23 22.08
N ILE A 27 -0.40 13.01 22.45
CA ILE A 27 -1.79 12.51 22.48
C ILE A 27 -2.13 12.17 23.91
N GLY A 28 -3.13 12.84 24.51
CA GLY A 28 -3.62 12.49 25.84
C GLY A 28 -2.57 12.53 26.96
N GLY A 29 -1.54 13.39 26.84
CA GLY A 29 -0.43 13.46 27.81
C GLY A 29 0.66 12.41 27.60
N SER A 30 0.65 11.71 26.46
CA SER A 30 1.76 10.84 26.05
C SER A 30 3.08 11.63 25.90
N PRO A 31 4.24 10.94 25.90
CA PRO A 31 5.52 11.60 25.64
C PRO A 31 5.50 12.42 24.35
N ASP A 32 6.38 13.43 24.28
CA ASP A 32 6.60 14.20 23.07
C ASP A 32 7.03 13.29 21.91
N ASN A 33 6.36 13.41 20.77
CA ASN A 33 6.63 12.69 19.55
C ASN A 33 6.80 13.67 18.40
N THR A 34 7.38 13.20 17.29
CA THR A 34 7.56 14.02 16.09
C THR A 34 7.10 13.28 14.85
N PHE A 35 6.51 14.02 13.92
CA PHE A 35 6.28 13.56 12.55
C PHE A 35 6.82 14.59 11.56
N THR A 36 7.12 14.16 10.34
CA THR A 36 7.52 15.06 9.25
C THR A 36 6.46 15.04 8.17
N THR A 37 5.98 16.23 7.80
CA THR A 37 4.98 16.40 6.74
C THR A 37 5.51 15.99 5.36
N ALA A 38 4.60 15.80 4.41
CA ALA A 38 4.89 15.38 3.04
C ALA A 38 6.18 16.02 2.47
N PRO A 39 7.09 15.24 1.88
CA PRO A 39 8.40 15.71 1.49
C PRO A 39 8.32 16.73 0.35
N ARG A 40 9.36 17.58 0.22
CA ARG A 40 9.49 18.56 -0.86
C ARG A 40 10.53 18.20 -1.93
N LYS A 41 11.43 17.28 -1.61
CA LYS A 41 12.59 16.89 -2.43
C LYS A 41 12.68 15.37 -2.48
N ALA A 42 13.89 14.83 -2.57
CA ALA A 42 14.12 13.40 -2.45
C ALA A 42 13.59 12.86 -1.12
N PHE A 43 13.04 11.66 -1.17
CA PHE A 43 12.44 10.99 -0.03
C PHE A 43 12.48 9.48 -0.24
N ARG A 44 12.25 8.76 0.86
CA ARG A 44 12.04 7.33 0.87
C ARG A 44 10.63 7.03 1.30
N PHE A 45 10.01 6.03 0.70
CA PHE A 45 8.80 5.41 1.23
C PHE A 45 8.96 3.90 1.11
N ASP A 46 8.23 3.18 1.95
CA ASP A 46 8.22 1.73 1.93
C ASP A 46 6.83 1.22 1.54
N VAL A 47 6.76 -0.02 1.08
CA VAL A 47 5.54 -0.69 0.63
C VAL A 47 5.51 -2.09 1.21
N GLU A 48 4.35 -2.46 1.73
CA GLU A 48 4.01 -3.84 2.12
C GLU A 48 2.52 -4.07 1.84
N ALA A 49 2.08 -5.32 1.90
CA ALA A 49 0.69 -5.73 1.84
C ALA A 49 0.55 -7.09 2.50
N ASP A 50 -0.69 -7.50 2.79
CA ASP A 50 -0.97 -8.87 3.27
C ASP A 50 -0.21 -9.11 4.59
N VAL A 51 -0.44 -8.22 5.55
CA VAL A 51 0.41 -8.07 6.75
C VAL A 51 -0.04 -9.02 7.85
N GLY A 52 -1.27 -8.85 8.34
CA GLY A 52 -1.75 -9.55 9.53
C GLY A 52 -1.15 -9.00 10.82
N ASP A 53 -0.95 -9.88 11.80
CA ASP A 53 -0.49 -9.53 13.13
C ASP A 53 0.56 -10.52 13.66
N SER A 54 1.36 -10.09 14.63
CA SER A 54 2.43 -10.91 15.22
C SER A 54 1.94 -12.07 16.09
N GLY A 55 0.66 -12.10 16.48
CA GLY A 55 0.06 -13.21 17.23
C GLY A 55 -0.19 -14.43 16.35
N ASP A 56 -0.68 -14.21 15.13
CA ASP A 56 -0.99 -15.27 14.16
C ASP A 56 0.15 -15.49 13.15
N ALA A 57 0.97 -14.46 12.89
CA ALA A 57 2.15 -14.50 12.05
C ALA A 57 3.36 -13.85 12.76
N ALA A 58 4.07 -14.63 13.58
CA ALA A 58 5.17 -14.15 14.44
C ALA A 58 6.32 -13.39 13.72
N ARG A 59 6.42 -13.49 12.39
CA ARG A 59 7.42 -12.77 11.58
C ARG A 59 7.03 -11.33 11.24
N VAL A 60 5.74 -10.96 11.35
CA VAL A 60 5.25 -9.58 11.11
C VAL A 60 6.11 -8.57 11.85
N ARG A 61 6.37 -8.77 13.15
CA ARG A 61 7.18 -7.86 13.97
C ARG A 61 8.57 -7.61 13.39
N ALA A 62 9.21 -8.62 12.80
CA ALA A 62 10.51 -8.47 12.18
C ALA A 62 10.44 -7.61 10.90
N THR A 63 9.42 -7.83 10.06
CA THR A 63 9.15 -6.98 8.88
C THR A 63 8.91 -5.52 9.30
N GLN A 64 8.09 -5.29 10.34
CA GLN A 64 7.82 -3.94 10.86
C GLN A 64 9.09 -3.25 11.41
N GLU A 65 9.99 -4.00 12.05
CA GLU A 65 11.29 -3.49 12.49
C GLU A 65 12.22 -3.15 11.32
N GLN A 66 12.20 -3.91 10.22
CA GLN A 66 12.95 -3.61 9.00
C GLN A 66 12.47 -2.31 8.33
N ILE A 67 11.14 -2.15 8.17
CA ILE A 67 10.53 -0.93 7.65
C ILE A 67 10.87 0.28 8.55
N ALA A 68 10.81 0.11 9.88
CA ALA A 68 11.19 1.18 10.80
C ALA A 68 12.68 1.58 10.65
N ALA A 69 13.57 0.63 10.39
CA ALA A 69 14.99 0.87 10.19
C ALA A 69 15.28 1.67 8.90
N ASP A 70 14.42 1.55 7.90
CA ASP A 70 14.53 2.29 6.64
C ASP A 70 14.18 3.77 6.76
N LYS A 71 13.51 4.16 7.85
CA LYS A 71 13.06 5.54 8.16
C LYS A 71 12.24 6.16 7.01
N PRO A 72 11.16 5.50 6.57
CA PRO A 72 10.34 6.00 5.47
C PRO A 72 9.64 7.31 5.86
N ALA A 73 9.34 8.14 4.85
CA ALA A 73 8.47 9.31 5.02
C ALA A 73 7.01 8.90 5.24
N PHE A 74 6.60 7.80 4.60
CA PHE A 74 5.32 7.13 4.73
C PHE A 74 5.46 5.68 4.26
N VAL A 75 4.53 4.83 4.66
CA VAL A 75 4.44 3.43 4.22
C VAL A 75 3.13 3.25 3.47
N ILE A 76 3.18 2.74 2.25
CA ILE A 76 1.98 2.28 1.55
C ILE A 76 1.69 0.86 2.01
N VAL A 77 0.49 0.63 2.55
CA VAL A 77 0.05 -0.73 2.87
C VAL A 77 -1.10 -1.10 1.94
N ALA A 78 -0.83 -1.97 0.97
CA ALA A 78 -1.71 -2.21 -0.18
C ALA A 78 -2.75 -3.33 0.06
N GLY A 79 -3.51 -3.20 1.14
CA GLY A 79 -4.62 -4.08 1.48
C GLY A 79 -4.26 -5.33 2.29
N ASP A 80 -5.30 -5.98 2.80
CA ASP A 80 -5.26 -7.10 3.73
C ASP A 80 -4.37 -6.79 4.94
N LEU A 81 -4.86 -5.85 5.74
CA LEU A 81 -4.10 -5.21 6.79
C LEU A 81 -3.97 -6.14 7.99
N THR A 82 -5.11 -6.56 8.55
CA THR A 82 -5.10 -7.19 9.89
C THR A 82 -5.58 -8.64 9.89
N TYR A 83 -6.24 -9.11 8.82
CA TYR A 83 -6.94 -10.40 8.80
C TYR A 83 -7.90 -10.59 9.99
N GLY A 84 -8.49 -9.50 10.49
CA GLY A 84 -9.41 -9.53 11.64
C GLY A 84 -10.66 -10.36 11.39
N ASN A 85 -11.01 -10.53 10.11
CA ASN A 85 -12.08 -11.40 9.66
C ASN A 85 -11.83 -12.89 9.93
N VAL A 86 -10.57 -13.34 9.87
CA VAL A 86 -10.18 -14.75 10.07
C VAL A 86 -9.62 -14.98 11.47
N ASN A 87 -8.76 -14.08 11.95
CA ASN A 87 -8.02 -14.23 13.22
C ASN A 87 -8.75 -13.57 14.41
N GLY A 88 -9.88 -12.91 14.13
CA GLY A 88 -10.69 -12.23 15.12
C GLY A 88 -10.18 -10.84 15.50
N GLN A 89 -10.97 -10.15 16.32
CA GLN A 89 -10.75 -8.74 16.62
C GLN A 89 -9.44 -8.44 17.37
N ALA A 90 -8.92 -9.39 18.14
CA ALA A 90 -7.63 -9.21 18.82
C ALA A 90 -6.45 -9.07 17.82
N ALA A 91 -6.55 -9.67 16.63
CA ALA A 91 -5.56 -9.49 15.57
C ALA A 91 -5.54 -8.05 15.04
N VAL A 92 -6.70 -7.38 15.01
CA VAL A 92 -6.80 -5.96 14.63
C VAL A 92 -5.98 -5.11 15.57
N ASP A 93 -6.18 -5.23 16.88
CA ASP A 93 -5.43 -4.41 17.86
C ASP A 93 -3.94 -4.74 17.85
N ARG A 94 -3.57 -6.02 17.75
CA ARG A 94 -2.16 -6.44 17.63
C ARG A 94 -1.50 -5.90 16.38
N HIS A 95 -2.16 -5.92 15.24
CA HIS A 95 -1.64 -5.31 14.00
C HIS A 95 -1.29 -3.84 14.23
N PHE A 96 -2.21 -3.06 14.80
CA PHE A 96 -1.96 -1.65 15.08
C PHE A 96 -0.85 -1.43 16.11
N ASP A 97 -0.70 -2.33 17.09
CA ASP A 97 0.45 -2.33 18.00
C ASP A 97 1.77 -2.64 17.29
N ASP A 98 1.78 -3.58 16.35
CA ASP A 98 2.97 -3.98 15.60
C ASP A 98 3.47 -2.84 14.70
N VAL A 99 2.58 -2.20 13.93
CA VAL A 99 2.96 -1.12 13.02
C VAL A 99 3.36 0.17 13.75
N MET A 100 3.06 0.32 15.06
CA MET A 100 3.56 1.44 15.86
C MET A 100 5.08 1.55 15.91
N ALA A 101 5.81 0.50 15.50
CA ALA A 101 7.25 0.54 15.27
C ALA A 101 7.67 1.70 14.34
N TRP A 102 6.85 2.03 13.34
CA TRP A 102 7.09 3.12 12.39
C TRP A 102 5.94 4.13 12.30
N SER A 103 4.69 3.72 12.52
CA SER A 103 3.48 4.54 12.24
C SER A 103 3.32 5.74 13.17
N ARG A 104 4.05 5.78 14.28
CA ARG A 104 4.14 6.96 15.16
C ARG A 104 4.95 8.12 14.55
N ARG A 105 5.69 7.88 13.46
CA ARG A 105 6.60 8.85 12.83
C ARG A 105 6.40 8.98 11.32
N ALA A 106 6.11 7.88 10.66
CA ALA A 106 5.80 7.81 9.23
C ALA A 106 4.29 7.62 9.04
N ALA A 107 3.70 8.29 8.05
CA ALA A 107 2.29 8.14 7.77
C ALA A 107 1.96 6.74 7.23
N TYR A 108 0.90 6.12 7.74
CA TYR A 108 0.31 4.91 7.19
C TYR A 108 -0.60 5.34 6.03
N MET A 109 -0.28 4.93 4.80
CA MET A 109 -1.07 5.22 3.58
C MET A 109 -1.76 3.94 3.11
N PRO A 110 -2.98 3.67 3.59
CA PRO A 110 -3.62 2.38 3.37
C PRO A 110 -4.37 2.34 2.02
N ALA A 111 -4.41 1.15 1.42
CA ALA A 111 -5.58 0.65 0.72
C ALA A 111 -6.14 -0.52 1.54
N TRP A 112 -7.42 -0.87 1.40
CA TRP A 112 -7.91 -2.14 1.95
C TRP A 112 -7.91 -3.21 0.88
N GLY A 113 -7.91 -4.46 1.33
CA GLY A 113 -8.12 -5.64 0.52
C GLY A 113 -9.44 -6.31 0.84
N ASN A 114 -9.59 -7.55 0.40
CA ASN A 114 -10.84 -8.28 0.60
C ASN A 114 -11.06 -8.65 2.07
N HIS A 115 -9.99 -8.89 2.84
CA HIS A 115 -10.12 -9.29 4.24
C HIS A 115 -10.70 -8.21 5.16
N GLU A 116 -10.76 -6.95 4.70
CA GLU A 116 -11.41 -5.88 5.45
C GLU A 116 -12.94 -5.82 5.22
N TRP A 117 -13.53 -6.61 4.31
CA TRP A 117 -14.97 -6.50 4.00
C TRP A 117 -15.71 -7.77 3.55
N ASP A 118 -15.01 -8.78 3.04
CA ASP A 118 -15.62 -9.91 2.31
C ASP A 118 -16.36 -10.93 3.21
N SER A 119 -16.27 -10.79 4.52
CA SER A 119 -16.77 -11.77 5.48
C SER A 119 -17.16 -11.13 6.81
N SER A 120 -18.01 -11.81 7.59
CA SER A 120 -18.70 -11.23 8.75
C SER A 120 -17.80 -10.84 9.93
N GLY A 121 -16.50 -11.13 9.88
CA GLY A 121 -15.55 -10.83 10.94
C GLY A 121 -14.86 -9.47 10.83
N ASP A 122 -14.86 -8.83 9.65
CA ASP A 122 -14.47 -7.43 9.46
C ASP A 122 -15.34 -6.82 8.35
N ASP A 123 -16.00 -5.70 8.65
CA ASP A 123 -17.00 -5.07 7.78
C ASP A 123 -16.64 -3.60 7.49
N LEU A 124 -15.35 -3.36 7.25
CA LEU A 124 -14.70 -2.07 7.01
C LEU A 124 -14.68 -1.12 8.19
N ARG A 125 -15.40 -1.39 9.29
CA ARG A 125 -15.42 -0.50 10.44
C ARG A 125 -14.07 -0.37 11.12
N ASN A 126 -13.25 -1.42 11.11
CA ASN A 126 -11.88 -1.35 11.62
C ASN A 126 -10.99 -0.50 10.72
N TYR A 127 -11.12 -0.62 9.39
CA TYR A 127 -10.40 0.24 8.46
C TYR A 127 -10.88 1.70 8.54
N LYS A 128 -12.15 1.96 8.18
CA LYS A 128 -12.71 3.31 8.00
C LYS A 128 -12.82 4.07 9.32
N GLY A 129 -12.80 3.37 10.44
CA GLY A 129 -12.77 3.98 11.76
C GLY A 129 -11.38 4.32 12.27
N ARG A 130 -10.30 3.91 11.59
CA ARG A 130 -8.91 4.10 12.04
C ARG A 130 -8.07 4.95 11.08
N PHE A 131 -8.48 5.08 9.83
CA PHE A 131 -7.74 5.82 8.82
C PHE A 131 -8.55 6.99 8.29
N THR A 132 -7.84 8.08 7.99
CA THR A 132 -8.30 9.16 7.13
C THR A 132 -7.56 9.02 5.80
N ILE A 133 -8.28 9.05 4.68
CA ILE A 133 -7.65 8.93 3.36
C ILE A 133 -7.48 10.31 2.73
N PRO A 134 -6.25 10.73 2.39
CA PRO A 134 -6.04 12.01 1.71
C PRO A 134 -6.88 12.14 0.44
N ASN A 135 -7.68 13.20 0.37
CA ASN A 135 -8.61 13.46 -0.72
C ASN A 135 -9.55 12.26 -1.00
N GLY A 136 -9.98 11.57 0.04
CA GLY A 136 -10.81 10.37 -0.03
C GLY A 136 -12.07 10.55 -0.89
N GLN A 137 -12.40 9.51 -1.64
CA GLN A 137 -13.51 9.44 -2.58
C GLN A 137 -14.35 8.20 -2.31
N ALA A 138 -15.64 8.29 -2.59
CA ALA A 138 -16.54 7.13 -2.50
C ALA A 138 -16.55 6.31 -3.80
N SER A 139 -16.73 5.01 -3.64
CA SER A 139 -16.93 4.03 -4.72
C SER A 139 -18.38 3.52 -4.75
N PRO A 140 -18.97 3.32 -5.94
CA PRO A 140 -20.30 2.72 -6.06
C PRO A 140 -20.34 1.31 -5.46
N GLY A 141 -21.37 1.04 -4.66
CA GLY A 141 -21.57 -0.28 -4.05
C GLY A 141 -20.68 -0.59 -2.85
N ALA A 142 -19.84 0.36 -2.41
CA ALA A 142 -19.09 0.20 -1.17
C ALA A 142 -20.04 -0.07 0.03
N PRO A 143 -19.68 -1.00 0.93
CA PRO A 143 -20.52 -1.33 2.08
C PRO A 143 -20.91 -0.10 2.90
N ALA A 144 -22.17 -0.07 3.34
CA ALA A 144 -22.66 1.00 4.22
C ALA A 144 -22.02 0.91 5.61
N GLN A 145 -21.66 -0.30 6.05
CA GLN A 145 -20.86 -0.55 7.24
C GLN A 145 -19.46 0.08 7.03
N GLY A 146 -19.02 0.86 8.02
CA GLY A 146 -17.83 1.72 7.89
C GLY A 146 -18.14 3.13 7.35
N CYS A 147 -19.17 3.29 6.51
CA CYS A 147 -19.79 4.55 6.03
C CYS A 147 -18.90 5.57 5.25
N CYS A 148 -19.59 6.44 4.49
CA CYS A 148 -19.21 7.83 4.12
C CYS A 148 -18.05 8.16 3.14
N GLY A 149 -17.53 7.20 2.38
CA GLY A 149 -16.48 7.45 1.37
C GLY A 149 -15.13 6.89 1.79
N GLU A 150 -14.04 7.51 1.33
CA GLU A 150 -12.66 7.06 1.59
C GLU A 150 -12.33 5.66 1.04
N ASP A 151 -12.99 5.27 -0.05
CA ASP A 151 -12.76 4.02 -0.77
C ASP A 151 -11.51 3.98 -1.61
N TRP A 152 -11.05 5.17 -1.97
CA TRP A 152 -9.76 5.42 -2.54
C TRP A 152 -9.47 6.91 -2.36
N GLY A 153 -8.26 7.34 -2.68
CA GLY A 153 -7.88 8.74 -2.60
C GLY A 153 -6.60 9.01 -3.34
N TRP A 154 -6.02 10.17 -3.08
CA TRP A 154 -4.78 10.57 -3.72
C TRP A 154 -4.03 11.61 -2.89
N PHE A 155 -2.73 11.64 -3.05
CA PHE A 155 -1.87 12.64 -2.42
C PHE A 155 -0.65 12.94 -3.26
N ASP A 156 0.02 14.03 -2.93
CA ASP A 156 1.34 14.38 -3.45
C ASP A 156 2.39 14.19 -2.38
N ALA A 157 3.50 13.55 -2.74
CA ALA A 157 4.72 13.55 -1.93
C ALA A 157 5.92 13.87 -2.83
N GLY A 158 6.65 14.93 -2.49
CA GLY A 158 7.72 15.45 -3.34
C GLY A 158 7.18 15.86 -4.71
N GLY A 159 7.75 15.25 -5.76
CA GLY A 159 7.30 15.43 -7.15
C GLY A 159 6.49 14.24 -7.68
N VAL A 160 5.77 13.50 -6.83
CA VAL A 160 5.02 12.31 -7.24
C VAL A 160 3.56 12.40 -6.82
N ARG A 161 2.66 12.08 -7.76
CA ARG A 161 1.23 11.90 -7.53
C ARG A 161 0.96 10.43 -7.22
N PHE A 162 0.38 10.14 -6.06
CA PHE A 162 -0.07 8.80 -5.68
C PHE A 162 -1.59 8.75 -5.75
N ILE A 163 -2.16 7.72 -6.38
CA ILE A 163 -3.61 7.52 -6.53
C ILE A 163 -3.94 6.09 -6.15
N SER A 164 -4.72 5.88 -5.09
CA SER A 164 -5.19 4.53 -4.79
C SER A 164 -6.35 4.12 -5.69
N TYR A 165 -6.52 2.82 -5.91
CA TYR A 165 -7.72 2.24 -6.49
C TYR A 165 -8.48 1.39 -5.46
N PRO A 166 -9.81 1.37 -5.52
CA PRO A 166 -10.65 0.64 -4.57
C PRO A 166 -10.68 -0.87 -4.87
N GLU A 167 -11.09 -1.66 -3.88
CA GLU A 167 -11.58 -3.04 -4.10
C GLU A 167 -12.81 -3.07 -5.03
N PRO A 168 -13.01 -4.13 -5.84
CA PRO A 168 -14.09 -4.22 -6.82
C PRO A 168 -15.43 -4.69 -6.22
N TYR A 169 -16.08 -3.85 -5.42
CA TYR A 169 -17.35 -4.18 -4.73
C TYR A 169 -18.51 -4.55 -5.66
N ALA A 170 -18.69 -3.72 -6.67
CA ALA A 170 -19.69 -3.85 -7.70
C ALA A 170 -19.02 -3.74 -9.07
N HIS A 171 -19.67 -4.27 -10.10
CA HIS A 171 -19.17 -4.16 -11.48
C HIS A 171 -18.80 -2.73 -11.88
N ALA A 172 -19.54 -1.72 -11.39
CA ALA A 172 -19.31 -0.31 -11.72
C ALA A 172 -18.13 0.35 -10.96
N THR A 173 -17.49 -0.34 -10.01
CA THR A 173 -16.53 0.26 -9.07
C THR A 173 -15.30 0.80 -9.80
N TRP A 174 -14.67 -0.02 -10.64
CA TRP A 174 -13.47 0.40 -11.37
C TRP A 174 -13.77 1.31 -12.55
N ASP A 175 -14.94 1.19 -13.18
CA ASP A 175 -15.36 2.12 -14.22
C ASP A 175 -15.54 3.54 -13.65
N ASP A 176 -16.20 3.64 -12.48
CA ASP A 176 -16.34 4.91 -11.76
C ASP A 176 -14.96 5.44 -11.33
N TRP A 177 -14.11 4.59 -10.75
CA TRP A 177 -12.74 4.97 -10.40
C TRP A 177 -11.96 5.48 -11.62
N GLN A 178 -11.99 4.78 -12.75
CA GLN A 178 -11.32 5.20 -13.99
C GLN A 178 -11.78 6.60 -14.41
N SER A 179 -13.09 6.86 -14.37
CA SER A 179 -13.66 8.15 -14.75
C SER A 179 -13.18 9.30 -13.85
N LYS A 180 -12.98 9.04 -12.55
CA LYS A 180 -12.54 10.02 -11.55
C LYS A 180 -11.02 10.15 -11.45
N ALA A 181 -10.27 9.07 -11.64
CA ALA A 181 -8.82 9.04 -11.65
C ALA A 181 -8.25 9.65 -12.94
N GLY A 182 -8.94 9.54 -14.08
CA GLY A 182 -8.52 10.10 -15.37
C GLY A 182 -8.18 11.60 -15.30
N PRO A 183 -9.05 12.47 -14.75
CA PRO A 183 -8.74 13.88 -14.52
C PRO A 183 -7.52 14.12 -13.60
N LEU A 184 -7.32 13.27 -12.58
CA LEU A 184 -6.16 13.35 -11.68
C LEU A 184 -4.87 13.03 -12.44
N MET A 185 -4.87 11.97 -13.25
CA MET A 185 -3.77 11.60 -14.14
C MET A 185 -3.43 12.73 -15.11
N ALA A 186 -4.45 13.30 -15.78
CA ALA A 186 -4.26 14.42 -16.71
C ALA A 186 -3.67 15.65 -16.01
N SER A 187 -4.16 15.99 -14.80
CA SER A 187 -3.64 17.12 -14.02
C SER A 187 -2.18 16.93 -13.62
N ALA A 188 -1.79 15.72 -13.23
CA ALA A 188 -0.42 15.39 -12.86
C ALA A 188 0.51 15.37 -14.09
N GLN A 189 0.03 14.86 -15.23
CA GLN A 189 0.74 14.94 -16.51
C GLN A 189 1.04 16.39 -16.90
N ALA A 190 0.07 17.30 -16.75
CA ALA A 190 0.24 18.72 -17.10
C ALA A 190 1.08 19.51 -16.09
N ASN A 191 1.14 19.10 -14.82
CA ASN A 191 1.82 19.84 -13.76
C ASN A 191 3.35 19.68 -13.82
N PRO A 192 4.15 20.74 -14.05
CA PRO A 192 5.61 20.63 -14.15
C PRO A 192 6.30 20.25 -12.83
N ARG A 193 5.60 20.38 -11.69
CA ARG A 193 6.11 19.98 -10.36
C ARG A 193 5.93 18.49 -10.08
N ILE A 194 5.09 17.81 -10.85
CA ILE A 194 4.93 16.35 -10.79
C ILE A 194 5.80 15.73 -11.87
N HIS A 195 6.63 14.77 -11.49
CA HIS A 195 7.58 14.05 -12.32
C HIS A 195 7.13 12.62 -12.57
N PHE A 196 6.44 12.01 -11.61
CA PHE A 196 5.95 10.64 -11.68
C PHE A 196 4.51 10.55 -11.16
N ILE A 197 3.78 9.56 -11.64
CA ILE A 197 2.48 9.14 -11.13
C ILE A 197 2.62 7.66 -10.75
N VAL A 198 2.11 7.32 -9.58
CA VAL A 198 2.12 5.98 -9.01
C VAL A 198 0.70 5.62 -8.60
N THR A 199 0.25 4.43 -8.96
CA THR A 199 -1.01 3.87 -8.46
C THR A 199 -0.74 2.78 -7.43
N PHE A 200 -1.68 2.59 -6.51
CA PHE A 200 -1.62 1.49 -5.56
C PHE A 200 -3.00 0.99 -5.14
N GLY A 201 -3.10 -0.27 -4.75
CA GLY A 201 -4.35 -0.85 -4.27
C GLY A 201 -4.17 -2.34 -4.07
N HIS A 202 -5.21 -3.07 -3.71
CA HIS A 202 -5.02 -4.45 -3.29
C HIS A 202 -4.89 -5.45 -4.43
N ARG A 203 -5.89 -5.52 -5.34
CA ARG A 203 -5.84 -6.49 -6.45
C ARG A 203 -4.69 -6.21 -7.44
N PRO A 204 -3.99 -7.26 -7.92
CA PRO A 204 -3.07 -7.15 -9.04
C PRO A 204 -3.81 -6.97 -10.36
N ALA A 205 -3.33 -6.07 -11.23
CA ALA A 205 -3.66 -6.11 -12.66
C ALA A 205 -3.01 -7.32 -13.37
N TYR A 206 -1.80 -7.67 -12.92
CA TYR A 206 -1.00 -8.77 -13.45
C TYR A 206 -0.42 -9.56 -12.27
N SER A 207 -0.56 -10.89 -12.30
CA SER A 207 0.00 -11.79 -11.30
C SER A 207 0.14 -13.19 -11.89
N SER A 208 1.25 -13.85 -11.57
CA SER A 208 1.48 -15.29 -11.76
C SER A 208 1.38 -16.11 -10.46
N GLY A 209 1.09 -15.42 -9.36
CA GLY A 209 0.87 -15.94 -8.02
C GLY A 209 -0.37 -16.80 -7.88
N TYR A 210 -0.83 -16.99 -6.64
CA TYR A 210 -1.99 -17.80 -6.35
C TYR A 210 -3.29 -17.16 -6.86
N HIS A 211 -3.42 -15.84 -6.69
CA HIS A 211 -4.52 -15.07 -7.26
C HIS A 211 -4.09 -14.49 -8.61
N SER A 212 -4.93 -14.68 -9.63
CA SER A 212 -4.65 -14.16 -10.98
C SER A 212 -4.75 -12.64 -11.05
N GLY A 213 -4.08 -12.04 -12.03
CA GLY A 213 -4.32 -10.64 -12.37
C GLY A 213 -5.74 -10.37 -12.85
N GLU A 214 -6.25 -9.18 -12.53
CA GLU A 214 -7.60 -8.72 -12.84
C GLU A 214 -7.63 -8.01 -14.19
N SER A 215 -8.25 -8.64 -15.20
CA SER A 215 -8.24 -8.14 -16.59
C SER A 215 -8.94 -6.80 -16.77
N ALA A 216 -10.01 -6.54 -16.00
CA ALA A 216 -10.70 -5.25 -16.00
C ALA A 216 -9.79 -4.13 -15.47
N LEU A 217 -9.08 -4.38 -14.35
CA LEU A 217 -8.12 -3.43 -13.82
C LEU A 217 -6.92 -3.24 -14.75
N ALA A 218 -6.38 -4.32 -15.32
CA ALA A 218 -5.31 -4.27 -16.32
C ALA A 218 -5.68 -3.35 -17.49
N SER A 219 -6.87 -3.53 -18.07
CA SER A 219 -7.35 -2.70 -19.19
C SER A 219 -7.38 -1.21 -18.84
N ILE A 220 -7.74 -0.85 -17.60
CA ILE A 220 -7.77 0.54 -17.13
C ILE A 220 -6.35 1.08 -16.98
N LEU A 221 -5.47 0.33 -16.30
CA LEU A 221 -4.10 0.76 -16.04
C LEU A 221 -3.28 0.85 -17.32
N ASP A 222 -3.46 -0.08 -18.27
CA ASP A 222 -2.83 -0.05 -19.59
C ASP A 222 -3.24 1.21 -20.35
N ALA A 223 -4.54 1.54 -20.37
CA ALA A 223 -5.04 2.74 -21.02
C ALA A 223 -4.51 4.04 -20.40
N PHE A 224 -4.24 4.04 -19.08
CA PHE A 224 -3.54 5.14 -18.43
C PHE A 224 -2.05 5.18 -18.79
N GLY A 225 -1.38 4.02 -18.84
CA GLY A 225 0.03 3.88 -19.21
C GLY A 225 0.31 4.40 -20.62
N ASP A 226 -0.54 4.05 -21.57
CA ASP A 226 -0.46 4.52 -22.96
C ASP A 226 -0.71 6.03 -23.09
N ARG A 227 -1.52 6.61 -22.20
CA ARG A 227 -1.94 8.01 -22.30
C ARG A 227 -1.03 8.98 -21.54
N TYR A 228 -0.48 8.56 -20.41
CA TYR A 228 0.19 9.45 -19.46
C TYR A 228 1.62 9.00 -19.19
N SER A 229 2.58 9.60 -19.91
CA SER A 229 4.00 9.22 -19.81
C SER A 229 4.64 9.41 -18.43
N LYS A 230 4.01 10.16 -17.51
CA LYS A 230 4.46 10.23 -16.11
C LYS A 230 3.99 9.07 -15.25
N TYR A 231 2.99 8.30 -15.69
CA TYR A 231 2.52 7.12 -14.98
C TYR A 231 3.45 5.93 -15.29
N VAL A 232 4.10 5.43 -14.24
CA VAL A 232 5.28 4.56 -14.41
C VAL A 232 5.32 3.38 -13.45
N LEU A 233 4.47 3.37 -12.42
CA LEU A 233 4.53 2.34 -11.37
C LEU A 233 3.13 2.08 -10.80
N ASN A 234 2.79 0.80 -10.71
CA ASN A 234 1.63 0.29 -9.99
C ASN A 234 2.08 -0.67 -8.88
N LEU A 235 1.59 -0.47 -7.67
CA LEU A 235 1.92 -1.26 -6.47
C LEU A 235 0.67 -2.02 -5.98
N ASN A 236 0.81 -3.30 -5.62
CA ASN A 236 -0.31 -4.09 -5.14
C ASN A 236 0.08 -5.19 -4.15
N GLY A 237 -0.94 -5.90 -3.62
CA GLY A 237 -0.80 -7.03 -2.70
C GLY A 237 -1.53 -8.29 -3.19
N HIS A 238 -2.32 -8.90 -2.31
CA HIS A 238 -3.28 -9.97 -2.53
C HIS A 238 -2.68 -11.36 -2.84
N SER A 239 -1.76 -11.45 -3.79
CA SER A 239 -1.04 -12.70 -4.07
C SER A 239 0.20 -12.77 -3.20
N HIS A 240 0.19 -13.57 -2.11
CA HIS A 240 1.21 -13.54 -1.05
C HIS A 240 2.61 -13.99 -1.51
N ASN A 241 3.30 -13.12 -2.25
CA ASN A 241 4.62 -13.25 -2.84
C ASN A 241 5.14 -11.88 -3.31
N TYR A 242 6.40 -11.86 -3.77
CA TYR A 242 6.96 -10.75 -4.52
C TYR A 242 6.94 -11.05 -6.02
N GLU A 243 6.38 -10.15 -6.82
CA GLU A 243 6.47 -10.25 -8.28
C GLU A 243 6.61 -8.87 -8.92
N ARG A 244 7.57 -8.75 -9.85
CA ARG A 244 7.77 -7.56 -10.68
C ARG A 244 7.74 -7.95 -12.15
N PHE A 245 6.95 -7.21 -12.92
CA PHE A 245 6.90 -7.32 -14.38
C PHE A 245 7.90 -6.35 -15.03
N GLU A 246 8.36 -6.70 -16.24
CA GLU A 246 8.89 -5.70 -17.17
C GLU A 246 7.80 -4.64 -17.45
N PRO A 247 8.15 -3.41 -17.85
CA PRO A 247 7.14 -2.40 -18.13
C PRO A 247 6.08 -2.88 -19.15
N ILE A 248 4.83 -2.87 -18.73
CA ILE A 248 3.65 -3.16 -19.57
C ILE A 248 2.96 -1.82 -19.80
N HIS A 249 2.76 -1.42 -21.06
CA HIS A 249 2.23 -0.09 -21.39
C HIS A 249 2.99 1.05 -20.67
N HIS A 250 4.32 0.95 -20.61
CA HIS A 250 5.24 1.87 -19.92
C HIS A 250 5.20 1.86 -18.38
N VAL A 251 4.38 1.00 -17.78
CA VAL A 251 4.17 0.94 -16.33
C VAL A 251 4.81 -0.32 -15.76
N VAL A 252 5.62 -0.17 -14.71
CA VAL A 252 6.09 -1.31 -13.91
C VAL A 252 4.97 -1.74 -12.97
N HIS A 253 4.60 -3.01 -13.01
CA HIS A 253 3.66 -3.59 -12.05
C HIS A 253 4.45 -4.41 -11.02
N LEU A 254 4.18 -4.14 -9.74
CA LEU A 254 4.86 -4.79 -8.63
C LEU A 254 3.83 -5.24 -7.58
N THR A 255 3.90 -6.51 -7.21
CA THR A 255 3.22 -7.11 -6.05
C THR A 255 4.22 -7.22 -4.90
N ALA A 256 3.85 -6.66 -3.73
CA ALA A 256 4.67 -6.59 -2.52
C ALA A 256 3.91 -7.20 -1.33
N ALA A 257 3.48 -8.45 -1.49
CA ALA A 257 2.53 -9.15 -0.60
C ALA A 257 3.23 -10.08 0.41
N GLY A 258 4.50 -9.82 0.73
CA GLY A 258 5.27 -10.54 1.73
C GLY A 258 5.26 -9.89 3.12
N GLY A 259 4.25 -9.06 3.45
CA GLY A 259 4.21 -8.29 4.70
C GLY A 259 4.17 -9.17 5.97
N GLY A 260 3.48 -10.30 5.90
CA GLY A 260 3.52 -11.29 6.98
C GLY A 260 2.59 -12.49 6.85
N ALA A 261 1.50 -12.37 6.09
CA ALA A 261 0.58 -13.46 5.84
C ALA A 261 1.28 -14.69 5.22
N PRO A 262 0.75 -15.91 5.41
CA PRO A 262 1.37 -17.11 4.86
C PRO A 262 1.55 -17.04 3.35
N LEU A 263 2.79 -17.28 2.90
CA LEU A 263 3.15 -17.26 1.49
C LEU A 263 2.34 -18.26 0.66
N GLU A 264 1.98 -17.86 -0.56
CA GLU A 264 1.14 -18.63 -1.46
C GLU A 264 1.90 -19.13 -2.70
N PRO A 265 1.68 -20.38 -3.14
CA PRO A 265 2.43 -20.95 -4.26
C PRO A 265 2.04 -20.32 -5.60
N TRP A 266 3.01 -20.27 -6.53
CA TRP A 266 2.78 -19.89 -7.93
C TRP A 266 1.74 -20.78 -8.61
N LYS A 267 0.82 -20.19 -9.39
CA LYS A 267 -0.15 -20.94 -10.21
C LYS A 267 0.13 -20.89 -11.70
N SER A 268 0.81 -19.85 -12.17
CA SER A 268 1.06 -19.67 -13.59
C SER A 268 2.46 -19.12 -13.86
N LYS A 269 2.70 -18.79 -15.13
CA LYS A 269 3.90 -18.11 -15.61
C LYS A 269 3.45 -17.04 -16.60
N ASP A 270 4.12 -15.91 -16.59
CA ASP A 270 3.98 -14.88 -17.61
C ASP A 270 5.39 -14.58 -18.15
N SER A 271 5.53 -14.49 -19.47
CA SER A 271 6.82 -14.18 -20.10
C SER A 271 7.29 -12.74 -19.83
N ARG A 272 6.39 -11.88 -19.33
CA ARG A 272 6.67 -10.50 -18.94
C ARG A 272 7.12 -10.38 -17.49
N THR A 273 7.07 -11.44 -16.68
CA THR A 273 7.62 -11.43 -15.32
C THR A 273 9.14 -11.23 -15.39
N ALA A 274 9.62 -10.11 -14.85
CA ALA A 274 11.04 -9.78 -14.82
C ALA A 274 11.75 -10.44 -13.63
N PHE A 275 11.09 -10.45 -12.46
CA PHE A 275 11.58 -11.09 -11.26
C PHE A 275 10.40 -11.53 -10.41
N ARG A 276 10.53 -12.66 -9.72
CA ARG A 276 9.59 -13.09 -8.70
C ARG A 276 10.29 -13.89 -7.61
N ALA A 277 9.85 -13.74 -6.37
CA ALA A 277 10.37 -14.46 -5.21
C ALA A 277 9.22 -14.88 -4.30
N LEU A 278 9.36 -16.06 -3.70
CA LEU A 278 8.44 -16.54 -2.69
C LEU A 278 9.21 -16.55 -1.38
N HIS A 279 9.10 -15.46 -0.64
CA HIS A 279 9.71 -15.20 0.64
C HIS A 279 8.89 -14.07 1.29
N LEU A 280 8.99 -13.82 2.59
CA LEU A 280 8.50 -12.54 3.12
C LEU A 280 9.41 -11.40 2.65
N GLU A 281 8.86 -10.21 2.44
CA GLU A 281 9.60 -9.02 2.03
C GLU A 281 8.83 -7.74 2.33
N HIS A 282 9.57 -6.63 2.33
CA HIS A 282 8.99 -5.31 2.09
C HIS A 282 9.73 -4.65 0.92
N VAL A 283 9.12 -3.63 0.33
CA VAL A 283 9.73 -2.89 -0.78
C VAL A 283 10.09 -1.49 -0.33
N ARG A 284 11.37 -1.17 -0.45
CA ARG A 284 11.91 0.15 -0.17
C ARG A 284 12.05 0.94 -1.46
N VAL A 285 11.58 2.20 -1.46
CA VAL A 285 11.57 3.05 -2.65
C VAL A 285 12.21 4.41 -2.37
N ASP A 286 13.34 4.67 -3.02
CA ASP A 286 14.03 5.97 -2.99
C ASP A 286 13.65 6.82 -4.21
N VAL A 287 13.08 8.00 -3.96
CA VAL A 287 12.59 8.91 -5.00
C VAL A 287 13.43 10.18 -5.05
N THR A 288 13.73 10.63 -6.27
CA THR A 288 14.32 11.94 -6.58
C THR A 288 13.51 12.63 -7.68
N ALA A 289 13.94 13.82 -8.11
CA ALA A 289 13.25 14.52 -9.21
C ALA A 289 13.34 13.79 -10.58
N THR A 290 14.27 12.84 -10.74
CA THR A 290 14.56 12.18 -12.02
C THR A 290 14.58 10.66 -11.94
N ARG A 291 14.34 10.08 -10.76
CA ARG A 291 14.49 8.64 -10.54
C ARG A 291 13.56 8.12 -9.43
N ILE A 292 12.98 6.95 -9.65
CA ILE A 292 12.43 6.05 -8.62
C ILE A 292 13.34 4.81 -8.59
N GLN A 293 13.99 4.55 -7.46
CA GLN A 293 14.77 3.33 -7.21
C GLN A 293 13.94 2.41 -6.33
N ILE A 294 13.63 1.22 -6.82
CA ILE A 294 12.83 0.21 -6.14
C ILE A 294 13.78 -0.90 -5.68
N GLN A 295 13.63 -1.35 -4.44
CA GLN A 295 14.38 -2.47 -3.88
C GLN A 295 13.45 -3.36 -3.06
N ALA A 296 13.32 -4.62 -3.46
CA ALA A 296 12.69 -5.63 -2.61
C ALA A 296 13.72 -6.11 -1.57
N VAL A 297 13.35 -6.06 -0.30
CA VAL A 297 14.23 -6.39 0.82
C VAL A 297 13.71 -7.66 1.49
N CYS A 298 14.54 -8.70 1.51
CA CYS A 298 14.24 -9.99 2.10
C CYS A 298 13.85 -9.86 3.58
N GLY A 299 12.69 -10.40 3.92
CA GLY A 299 12.15 -10.47 5.27
C GLY A 299 12.74 -11.61 6.10
N ALA A 300 12.02 -12.00 7.15
CA ALA A 300 12.37 -13.16 7.96
C ALA A 300 12.00 -14.47 7.24
N THR A 301 12.82 -15.52 7.43
CA THR A 301 12.58 -16.84 6.82
C THR A 301 11.35 -17.53 7.40
N THR A 302 10.62 -18.23 6.54
CA THR A 302 9.44 -19.04 6.87
C THR A 302 9.55 -20.45 6.31
N SER A 303 8.65 -21.35 6.72
CA SER A 303 8.55 -22.67 6.10
C SER A 303 7.93 -22.64 4.69
N GLY A 304 7.33 -21.52 4.29
CA GLY A 304 6.70 -21.32 2.98
C GLY A 304 7.64 -20.76 1.91
N ASP A 305 8.89 -20.48 2.25
CA ASP A 305 9.85 -19.85 1.35
C ASP A 305 10.12 -20.76 0.13
N GLY A 306 9.92 -20.22 -1.07
CA GLY A 306 10.31 -20.83 -2.35
C GLY A 306 11.63 -20.28 -2.92
N SER A 307 12.26 -19.34 -2.22
CA SER A 307 13.58 -18.79 -2.54
C SER A 307 14.40 -18.59 -1.27
N THR A 308 15.73 -18.58 -1.37
CA THR A 308 16.63 -18.37 -0.23
C THR A 308 17.30 -17.00 -0.34
N CYS A 309 17.22 -16.20 0.72
CA CYS A 309 17.93 -14.94 0.87
C CYS A 309 18.27 -14.71 2.35
N ARG A 310 19.22 -13.81 2.64
CA ARG A 310 19.47 -13.39 4.02
C ARG A 310 18.49 -12.27 4.39
N THR A 311 17.94 -12.30 5.60
CA THR A 311 17.11 -11.19 6.10
C THR A 311 17.85 -9.85 5.98
N GLY A 312 17.19 -8.86 5.36
CA GLY A 312 17.75 -7.54 5.05
C GLY A 312 18.51 -7.46 3.72
N GLU A 313 18.68 -8.56 3.00
CA GLU A 313 19.28 -8.59 1.67
C GLU A 313 18.34 -7.98 0.63
N VAL A 314 18.89 -7.17 -0.29
CA VAL A 314 18.14 -6.71 -1.46
C VAL A 314 18.10 -7.85 -2.48
N ILE A 315 16.91 -8.41 -2.71
CA ILE A 315 16.72 -9.57 -3.60
C ILE A 315 16.39 -9.17 -5.04
N ASP A 316 15.83 -7.97 -5.22
CA ASP A 316 15.55 -7.40 -6.53
C ASP A 316 15.72 -5.88 -6.49
N THR A 317 16.10 -5.30 -7.63
CA THR A 317 16.31 -3.87 -7.78
C THR A 317 15.86 -3.43 -9.16
N TYR A 318 15.10 -2.33 -9.22
CA TYR A 318 14.67 -1.72 -10.46
C TYR A 318 14.77 -0.20 -10.39
N THR A 319 14.96 0.44 -11.54
CA THR A 319 15.08 1.90 -11.61
C THR A 319 14.22 2.46 -12.72
N VAL A 320 13.22 3.24 -12.35
CA VAL A 320 12.50 4.10 -13.29
C VAL A 320 13.27 5.41 -13.42
N ARG A 321 13.49 5.86 -14.65
CA ARG A 321 14.11 7.15 -14.97
C ARG A 321 13.15 7.98 -15.82
N ARG A 322 13.17 9.29 -15.59
CA ARG A 322 12.50 10.27 -16.44
C ARG A 322 13.34 10.57 -17.69
#